data_AF-A0AAW5L6D3-F1
#
_entry.id   AF-A0AAW5L6D3-F1
#
_cell.length_a   1.000
_cell.length_b   1.000
_cell.length_c   1.000
_cell.angle_alpha   90.00
_cell.angle_beta   90.00
_cell.angle_gamma   90.00
#
_symmetry.space_group_name_H-M   'P 1'
#
loop_
_entity.id
_entity.type
_entity.pdbx_description
1 polymer ?
#
loop_
_entity_poly.entity_id
_entity_poly.type
_entity_poly.pdbx_seq_one_letter_code
_entity_poly.pdbx_strand_id
1 'polypeptide(L)' 'MRANATFSMQMNGKSEDATAYVNGMTKIAAFLVAHTDSGVIDKLLTQVDKEEKECIQATLAGWKHHPQ' A
#
# COMPACT_ATOMS: atom_id res chain seq x y z
N MET A 1 16.98 10.75 -15.50
CA MET A 1 16.94 9.33 -15.09
C MET A 1 15.99 9.21 -13.91
N ARG A 2 14.90 8.44 -14.03
CA ARG A 2 14.08 8.08 -12.85
C ARG A 2 14.87 7.02 -12.09
N ALA A 3 15.25 7.30 -10.84
CA ALA A 3 15.83 6.30 -9.98
C ALA A 3 14.77 5.22 -9.73
N ASN A 4 15.03 3.98 -10.16
CA ASN A 4 14.22 2.85 -9.74
C ASN A 4 14.50 2.65 -8.24
N ALA A 5 13.52 2.95 -7.40
CA ALA A 5 13.61 2.64 -5.98
C ALA A 5 13.63 1.12 -5.81
N THR A 6 14.64 0.62 -5.10
CA THR A 6 14.75 -0.79 -4.70
C THR A 6 14.32 -0.90 -3.26
N PHE A 7 13.42 -1.83 -2.96
CA PHE A 7 12.92 -2.07 -1.61
C PHE A 7 13.44 -3.40 -1.11
N SER A 8 13.80 -3.46 0.17
CA SER A 8 14.13 -4.71 0.83
C SER A 8 13.34 -4.86 2.12
N MET A 9 13.07 -6.12 2.47
CA MET A 9 12.36 -6.50 3.68
C MET A 9 13.26 -7.42 4.50
N GLN A 10 13.31 -7.21 5.81
CA GLN A 10 13.98 -8.13 6.72
C GLN A 10 13.03 -9.28 7.05
N MET A 11 13.37 -10.50 6.62
CA MET A 11 12.68 -11.74 6.97
C MET A 11 13.66 -12.65 7.72
N ASN A 12 13.31 -13.03 8.95
CA ASN A 12 14.13 -13.92 9.79
C ASN A 12 15.60 -13.46 9.91
N GLY A 13 15.82 -12.14 10.01
CA GLY A 13 17.15 -11.54 10.11
C GLY A 13 17.94 -11.46 8.79
N LYS A 14 17.31 -11.80 7.65
CA LYS A 14 17.90 -11.66 6.31
C LYS A 14 17.14 -10.60 5.51
N SER A 15 17.89 -9.73 4.84
CA SER A 15 17.33 -8.73 3.93
C SER A 15 17.04 -9.38 2.58
N GLU A 16 15.77 -9.46 2.20
CA GLU A 16 15.30 -9.98 0.92
C GLU A 16 14.79 -8.85 0.03
N ASP A 17 14.89 -9.00 -1.29
CA ASP A 17 14.37 -8.01 -2.25
C ASP A 17 12.83 -8.03 -2.21
N ALA A 18 12.25 -6.89 -1.84
CA ALA A 18 10.81 -6.69 -1.73
C ALA A 18 10.27 -5.75 -2.82
N THR A 19 11.10 -5.37 -3.79
CA THR A 19 10.76 -4.35 -4.81
C THR A 19 9.54 -4.74 -5.62
N ALA A 20 9.44 -6.00 -6.04
CA ALA A 20 8.30 -6.50 -6.79
C ALA A 20 7.01 -6.51 -5.94
N TYR A 21 7.13 -6.90 -4.67
CA TYR A 21 6.02 -6.93 -3.72
C TYR A 21 5.48 -5.52 -3.43
N VAL A 22 6.37 -4.58 -3.08
CA VAL A 22 6.01 -3.18 -2.84
C VAL A 22 5.40 -2.54 -4.09
N ASN A 23 5.99 -2.77 -5.28
CA ASN A 23 5.42 -2.26 -6.54
C ASN A 23 4.04 -2.84 -6.85
N GLY A 24 3.78 -4.11 -6.48
CA GLY A 24 2.46 -4.73 -6.58
C GLY A 24 1.45 -4.03 -5.67
N MET A 25 1.81 -3.83 -4.40
CA MET A 25 0.98 -3.15 -3.40
C MET A 25 0.67 -1.70 -3.80
N THR A 26 1.66 -0.95 -4.31
CA THR A 26 1.44 0.42 -4.78
C THR A 26 0.48 0.49 -5.97
N LYS A 27 0.53 -0.47 -6.91
CA LYS A 27 -0.40 -0.52 -8.05
C LYS A 27 -1.82 -0.86 -7.60
N ILE A 28 -1.97 -1.80 -6.67
CA ILE A 28 -3.27 -2.16 -6.08
C ILE A 28 -3.85 -0.97 -5.31
N ALA A 29 -3.03 -0.31 -4.48
CA ALA A 29 -3.43 0.89 -3.75
C ALA A 29 -3.87 1.99 -4.72
N ALA A 30 -3.05 2.33 -5.72
CA ALA A 30 -3.38 3.33 -6.74
C ALA A 30 -4.66 2.99 -7.53
N PHE A 31 -4.89 1.70 -7.83
CA PHE A 31 -6.11 1.24 -8.49
C PHE A 31 -7.34 1.45 -7.59
N LEU A 32 -7.28 1.08 -6.31
CA LEU A 32 -8.38 1.24 -5.34
C LEU A 32 -8.70 2.73 -5.07
N VAL A 33 -7.65 3.53 -4.98
CA VAL A 33 -7.63 5.00 -4.87
C VAL A 33 -8.31 5.65 -6.06
N ALA A 34 -7.99 5.22 -7.29
CA ALA A 34 -8.54 5.77 -8.51
C ALA A 34 -10.00 5.37 -8.77
N HIS A 35 -10.47 4.27 -8.17
CA HIS A 35 -11.75 3.67 -8.51
C HIS A 35 -12.86 3.76 -7.47
N THR A 36 -12.66 4.30 -6.25
CA THR A 36 -13.68 4.03 -5.22
C THR A 36 -14.12 5.12 -4.24
N ASP A 37 -15.43 5.36 -4.35
CA ASP A 37 -16.44 5.57 -3.31
C ASP A 37 -16.12 4.86 -1.98
N SER A 38 -16.40 5.56 -0.87
CA SER A 38 -16.10 5.15 0.51
C SER A 38 -16.63 3.75 0.89
N GLY A 39 -17.75 3.29 0.32
CA GLY A 39 -18.39 2.03 0.73
C GLY A 39 -17.60 0.76 0.40
N VAL A 40 -16.71 0.80 -0.59
CA VAL A 40 -15.89 -0.37 -0.96
C VAL A 40 -14.64 -0.47 -0.07
N ILE A 41 -14.09 0.66 0.37
CA ILE A 41 -12.96 0.70 1.31
C ILE A 41 -13.39 0.05 2.63
N ASP A 42 -14.57 0.38 3.15
CA ASP A 42 -15.08 -0.21 4.39
C ASP A 42 -15.24 -1.74 4.27
N LYS A 43 -15.72 -2.24 3.13
CA LYS A 43 -15.88 -3.67 2.89
C LYS A 43 -14.55 -4.40 2.66
N LEU A 44 -13.51 -3.71 2.17
CA LEU A 44 -12.16 -4.26 2.06
C LEU A 44 -11.52 -4.37 3.46
N LEU A 45 -11.69 -3.36 4.30
CA LEU A 45 -11.19 -3.34 5.68
C LEU A 45 -11.82 -4.42 6.57
N THR A 46 -12.95 -5.02 6.21
CA THR A 46 -13.50 -6.17 6.95
C THR A 46 -12.90 -7.52 6.55
N GLN A 47 -12.25 -7.62 5.39
CA GLN A 47 -11.76 -8.87 4.81
C GLN A 47 -10.25 -9.09 4.94
N VAL A 48 -9.51 -8.02 5.19
CA VAL A 48 -8.04 -8.06 5.31
C VAL A 48 -7.61 -8.20 6.78
N ASP A 49 -6.37 -8.64 7.00
CA ASP A 49 -5.83 -8.81 8.35
C ASP A 49 -5.36 -7.48 8.96
N LYS A 50 -4.88 -7.52 10.21
CA LYS A 50 -4.55 -6.30 10.96
C LYS A 50 -3.44 -5.48 10.30
N GLU A 51 -2.39 -6.13 9.80
CA GLU A 51 -1.24 -5.44 9.20
C GLU A 51 -1.63 -4.81 7.85
N GLU A 52 -2.43 -5.52 7.07
CA GLU A 52 -2.99 -5.01 5.82
C GLU A 52 -3.93 -3.82 6.06
N LYS A 53 -4.78 -3.86 7.11
CA LYS A 53 -5.64 -2.73 7.49
C LYS A 53 -4.82 -1.49 7.85
N GLU A 54 -3.79 -1.64 8.66
CA GLU A 54 -2.93 -0.53 9.10
C GLU A 54 -2.22 0.11 7.90
N CYS A 55 -1.76 -0.69 6.94
CA CYS A 55 -1.15 -0.21 5.69
C CYS A 55 -2.13 0.58 4.81
N ILE A 56 -3.35 0.07 4.62
CA ILE A 56 -4.41 0.75 3.85
C ILE A 56 -4.79 2.07 4.52
N GLN A 57 -4.98 2.08 5.85
CA GLN A 57 -5.33 3.29 6.60
C GLN A 57 -4.23 4.34 6.57
N ALA A 58 -2.96 3.94 6.72
CA ALA A 58 -1.82 4.85 6.63
C ALA A 58 -1.71 5.48 5.22
N THR A 59 -1.98 4.68 4.17
CA THR A 59 -2.01 5.15 2.78
C THR A 59 -3.13 6.16 2.54
N LEU A 60 -4.33 5.91 3.08
CA LEU A 60 -5.47 6.85 3.00
C LEU A 60 -5.21 8.15 3.78
N ALA A 61 -4.62 8.05 4.97
CA ALA A 61 -4.27 9.21 5.79
C ALA A 61 -3.19 10.07 5.13
N GLY A 62 -2.15 9.45 4.57
CA GLY A 62 -1.11 10.15 3.81
C GLY A 62 -1.66 10.88 2.57
N TRP A 63 -2.74 10.38 1.98
CA TRP A 63 -3.36 11.00 0.82
C TRP A 63 -4.24 12.21 1.17
N LYS A 64 -4.98 12.18 2.29
CA LYS A 64 -5.73 13.36 2.78
C LYS A 64 -4.84 14.58 3.03
N HIS A 65 -3.54 14.37 3.24
CA HIS A 65 -2.56 15.43 3.47
C HIS A 65 -1.84 15.94 2.20
N HIS A 66 -2.17 15.41 1.02
CA HIS A 66 -1.82 16.01 -0.27
C HIS A 66 -3.09 16.48 -1.00
N PRO A 67 -3.68 17.62 -0.59
CA PRO A 67 -4.43 18.41 -1.55
C PRO A 67 -3.46 18.86 -2.64
N GLN A 68 -3.91 18.80 -3.89
CA GLN A 68 -3.26 19.53 -4.99
C GLN A 68 -3.14 21.02 -4.66
#